data_AF-E6ZYW9-F1
#
_entry.id   AF-E6ZYW9-F1
#
_cell.length_a   1.000
_cell.length_b   1.000
_cell.length_c   1.000
_cell.angle_alpha   90.00
_cell.angle_beta   90.00
_cell.angle_gamma   90.00
#
_symmetry.space_group_name_H-M   'P 1'
#
loop_
_entity.id
_entity.type
_entity.pdbx_description
1 polymer ?
#
loop_
_entity_poly.entity_id
_entity_poly.type
_entity_poly.pdbx_seq_one_letter_code
_entity_poly.pdbx_strand_id
1 'polypeptide(L)'
;MESKLQSLKVAELKALLTSAGLAVSGNKPDLIQRLLENPGATASLGGGAEEAAPAPAPAPAPAVAPAAAAPAPSAPVSQPVASTPAPAPTAAAPPSTTAEAEPAQPSEDERRQQLIAELEKRKARAAKFGQPLGEAERKLERAIKFGLDPADEANVAKLGQALGAKPSKPAKTAPAGTAAAKRDAKPTETDEQKQARLAELEAEKEKARKRAERFGIAVKGETAEEAERKRKRENRFGAGNGDEKKVKT
;
A
#
# COMPACT_ATOMS: atom_id res chain seq x y z
N MET A 1 -32.28 -3.37 13.34
CA MET A 1 -31.12 -2.99 14.18
C MET A 1 -29.88 -2.72 13.36
N GLU A 2 -29.37 -3.69 12.59
CA GLU A 2 -28.08 -3.60 11.87
C GLU A 2 -27.79 -2.27 11.15
N SER A 3 -28.71 -1.74 10.34
CA SER A 3 -28.48 -0.48 9.59
C SER A 3 -28.14 0.72 10.49
N LYS A 4 -28.58 0.72 11.76
CA LYS A 4 -28.24 1.73 12.77
C LYS A 4 -26.85 1.51 13.38
N LEU A 5 -26.31 0.28 13.34
CA LEU A 5 -24.93 -0.03 13.70
C LEU A 5 -23.98 0.25 12.52
N GLN A 6 -24.42 -0.01 11.28
CA GLN A 6 -23.66 0.31 10.07
C GLN A 6 -23.42 1.81 9.87
N SER A 7 -24.29 2.69 10.38
CA SER A 7 -24.10 4.15 10.31
C SER A 7 -23.18 4.73 11.41
N LEU A 8 -23.04 4.06 12.55
CA LEU A 8 -22.12 4.46 13.63
C LEU A 8 -20.65 4.40 13.19
N LYS A 9 -19.80 5.21 13.81
CA LYS A 9 -18.34 5.20 13.60
C LYS A 9 -17.70 4.05 14.38
N VAL A 10 -16.50 3.63 13.97
CA VAL A 10 -15.74 2.58 14.66
C VAL A 10 -15.47 2.92 16.13
N ALA A 11 -15.29 4.20 16.47
CA ALA A 11 -15.15 4.64 17.87
C ALA A 11 -16.43 4.43 18.70
N GLU A 12 -17.60 4.71 18.11
CA GLU A 12 -18.92 4.54 18.75
C GLU A 12 -19.24 3.05 18.94
N LEU A 13 -18.96 2.23 17.92
CA LEU A 13 -19.10 0.76 18.00
C LEU A 13 -18.18 0.14 19.06
N LYS A 14 -16.93 0.63 19.18
CA LYS A 14 -16.02 0.18 20.25
C LYS A 14 -16.46 0.65 21.63
N ALA A 15 -17.02 1.86 21.76
CA ALA A 15 -17.56 2.33 23.04
C ALA A 15 -18.70 1.43 23.54
N LEU A 16 -19.63 1.03 22.66
CA LEU A 16 -20.72 0.11 22.98
C LEU A 16 -20.18 -1.26 23.42
N LEU A 17 -19.24 -1.84 22.65
CA LEU A 17 -18.60 -3.12 23.01
C LEU A 17 -17.87 -3.04 24.36
N THR A 18 -17.09 -1.98 24.62
CA THR A 18 -16.45 -1.75 25.94
C THR A 18 -17.49 -1.64 27.06
N SER A 19 -18.60 -0.92 26.86
CA SER A 19 -19.65 -0.79 27.89
C SER A 19 -20.36 -2.11 28.21
N ALA A 20 -20.34 -3.07 27.27
CA ALA A 20 -20.87 -4.41 27.44
C ALA A 20 -19.81 -5.45 27.86
N GLY A 21 -18.55 -5.03 28.12
CA GLY A 21 -17.45 -5.94 28.45
C GLY A 21 -16.96 -6.82 27.30
N LEU A 22 -17.38 -6.54 26.06
CA LEU A 22 -17.08 -7.32 24.87
C LEU A 22 -15.76 -6.89 24.21
N ALA A 23 -15.12 -7.83 23.49
CA ALA A 23 -13.87 -7.57 22.78
C ALA A 23 -14.01 -6.46 21.72
N VAL A 24 -13.02 -5.55 21.66
CA VAL A 24 -12.97 -4.41 20.72
C VAL A 24 -11.98 -4.59 19.55
N SER A 25 -11.54 -5.82 19.32
CA SER A 25 -10.71 -6.23 18.18
C SER A 25 -11.56 -6.57 16.95
N GLY A 26 -10.98 -6.35 15.76
CA GLY A 26 -11.64 -6.57 14.47
C GLY A 26 -11.87 -5.29 13.66
N ASN A 27 -12.30 -5.49 12.42
CA ASN A 27 -12.76 -4.47 11.47
C ASN A 27 -14.18 -4.00 11.80
N LYS A 28 -14.66 -2.95 11.12
CA LYS A 28 -16.03 -2.44 11.30
C LYS A 28 -17.14 -3.52 11.23
N PRO A 29 -17.19 -4.43 10.23
CA PRO A 29 -18.18 -5.50 10.21
C PRO A 29 -18.10 -6.41 11.44
N ASP A 30 -16.91 -6.86 11.84
CA ASP A 30 -16.70 -7.75 13.00
C ASP A 30 -17.24 -7.13 14.30
N LEU A 31 -17.09 -5.81 14.47
CA LEU A 31 -17.63 -5.06 15.61
C LEU A 31 -19.15 -4.94 15.57
N ILE A 32 -19.75 -4.81 14.37
CA ILE A 32 -21.20 -4.78 14.17
C ILE A 32 -21.79 -6.18 14.42
N GLN A 33 -21.19 -7.23 13.88
CA GLN A 33 -21.61 -8.61 14.08
C GLN A 33 -21.60 -8.96 15.57
N ARG A 34 -20.53 -8.64 16.31
CA ARG A 34 -20.45 -8.87 17.76
C ARG A 34 -21.53 -8.14 18.56
N LEU A 35 -21.99 -6.97 18.09
CA LEU A 35 -23.12 -6.25 18.67
C LEU A 35 -24.50 -6.82 18.27
N LEU A 36 -24.62 -7.47 17.11
CA LEU A 36 -25.83 -8.20 16.71
C LEU A 36 -25.97 -9.53 17.44
N GLU A 37 -24.86 -10.23 17.68
CA GLU A 37 -24.78 -11.45 18.50
C GLU A 37 -25.09 -11.19 19.98
N ASN A 38 -24.91 -9.95 20.45
CA ASN A 38 -25.08 -9.55 21.86
C ASN A 38 -26.09 -8.39 21.98
N PRO A 39 -27.41 -8.62 21.82
CA PRO A 39 -28.40 -7.55 21.72
C PRO A 39 -28.43 -6.61 22.94
N GLY A 40 -28.08 -7.09 24.14
CA GLY A 40 -27.95 -6.26 25.35
C GLY A 40 -26.96 -5.09 25.20
N ALA A 41 -25.89 -5.26 24.43
CA ALA A 41 -24.94 -4.19 24.10
C ALA A 41 -25.54 -3.10 23.17
N THR A 42 -26.74 -3.34 22.62
CA THR A 42 -27.47 -2.43 21.73
C THR A 42 -28.80 -1.94 22.30
N ALA A 43 -29.17 -2.33 23.53
CA ALA A 43 -30.43 -1.95 24.16
C ALA A 43 -30.64 -0.42 24.20
N SER A 44 -29.58 0.34 24.51
CA SER A 44 -29.60 1.82 24.48
C SER A 44 -29.89 2.42 23.08
N LEU A 45 -29.67 1.67 22.00
CA LEU A 45 -30.01 2.08 20.63
C LEU A 45 -31.40 1.60 20.18
N GLY A 46 -31.95 0.55 20.80
CA GLY A 46 -33.26 -0.02 20.53
C GLY A 46 -34.30 0.52 21.50
N GLY A 47 -34.81 1.73 21.25
CA GLY A 47 -35.84 2.35 22.09
C GLY A 47 -37.17 1.59 22.09
N GLY A 48 -37.30 0.65 23.03
CA GLY A 48 -38.49 -0.13 23.34
C GLY A 48 -38.23 -0.81 24.69
N ALA A 49 -39.10 -0.56 25.67
CA ALA A 49 -38.80 -0.91 27.06
C ALA A 49 -39.04 -2.39 27.36
N GLU A 50 -38.10 -3.00 28.07
CA GLU A 50 -38.42 -3.98 29.12
C GLU A 50 -37.51 -3.71 30.32
N GLU A 51 -38.06 -3.87 31.52
CA GLU A 51 -37.51 -3.32 32.76
C GLU A 51 -36.94 -4.43 33.65
N ALA A 52 -35.62 -4.43 33.87
CA ALA A 52 -34.96 -5.34 34.81
C ALA A 52 -33.70 -4.69 35.42
N ALA A 53 -33.78 -4.36 36.70
CA ALA A 53 -32.69 -3.87 37.54
C ALA A 53 -32.88 -4.42 38.98
N PRO A 54 -31.91 -4.30 39.92
CA PRO A 54 -30.54 -3.79 39.80
C PRO A 54 -29.46 -4.81 40.26
N ALA A 55 -28.20 -4.35 40.41
CA ALA A 55 -27.08 -5.13 40.96
C ALA A 55 -27.09 -5.21 42.51
N PRO A 56 -26.11 -5.88 43.14
CA PRO A 56 -24.97 -5.08 43.63
C PRO A 56 -23.58 -5.74 43.49
N ALA A 57 -22.54 -4.89 43.62
CA ALA A 57 -21.17 -5.29 43.94
C ALA A 57 -20.77 -4.71 45.31
N PRO A 58 -19.67 -5.20 45.93
CA PRO A 58 -18.59 -4.28 46.26
C PRO A 58 -17.17 -4.84 45.99
N ALA A 59 -16.17 -3.95 46.09
CA ALA A 59 -14.73 -4.16 45.87
C ALA A 59 -13.98 -4.35 47.23
N PRO A 60 -12.63 -4.27 47.38
CA PRO A 60 -11.53 -4.08 46.40
C PRO A 60 -10.25 -4.97 46.62
N ALA A 61 -9.23 -4.78 45.76
CA ALA A 61 -7.75 -4.77 45.96
C ALA A 61 -7.05 -5.66 47.05
N PRO A 62 -5.78 -6.15 46.85
CA PRO A 62 -4.69 -5.44 46.16
C PRO A 62 -3.70 -6.30 45.29
N ALA A 63 -2.59 -5.67 44.90
CA ALA A 63 -1.61 -6.07 43.88
C ALA A 63 -0.64 -7.23 44.23
N VAL A 64 -0.11 -7.87 43.17
CA VAL A 64 1.27 -8.41 43.13
C VAL A 64 1.86 -8.18 41.73
N ALA A 65 3.13 -7.76 41.67
CA ALA A 65 4.02 -7.80 40.50
C ALA A 65 5.49 -7.66 40.98
N PRO A 66 6.52 -7.97 40.16
CA PRO A 66 6.57 -8.83 38.98
C PRO A 66 7.46 -10.09 39.21
N ALA A 67 7.48 -11.04 38.27
CA ALA A 67 8.45 -12.13 38.27
C ALA A 67 8.90 -12.45 36.83
N ALA A 68 10.19 -12.73 36.62
CA ALA A 68 10.78 -12.94 35.30
C ALA A 68 11.25 -14.39 35.09
N ALA A 69 11.00 -14.95 33.90
CA ALA A 69 11.57 -16.22 33.45
C ALA A 69 11.63 -16.31 31.91
N ALA A 70 12.77 -15.89 31.35
CA ALA A 70 13.42 -16.56 30.21
C ALA A 70 14.61 -17.34 30.82
N PRO A 71 15.13 -18.45 30.24
CA PRO A 71 15.22 -18.81 28.81
C PRO A 71 14.41 -20.11 28.50
N ALA A 72 14.62 -20.93 27.46
CA ALA A 72 15.64 -21.05 26.40
C ALA A 72 15.06 -21.69 25.11
N PRO A 73 15.80 -21.74 23.98
CA PRO A 73 15.28 -22.24 22.70
C PRO A 73 15.44 -23.77 22.53
N SER A 74 14.46 -24.40 21.88
CA SER A 74 14.51 -25.83 21.51
C SER A 74 14.41 -26.06 20.00
N ALA A 75 15.58 -26.21 19.38
CA ALA A 75 15.82 -26.87 18.10
C ALA A 75 17.25 -27.44 18.15
N PRO A 76 17.65 -28.43 17.33
CA PRO A 76 16.90 -29.12 16.26
C PRO A 76 16.74 -30.64 16.56
N VAL A 77 16.35 -31.45 15.56
CA VAL A 77 17.12 -32.62 15.07
C VAL A 77 16.42 -33.30 13.89
N SER A 78 17.25 -33.81 12.98
CA SER A 78 17.05 -34.73 11.82
C SER A 78 15.98 -35.84 12.03
N GLN A 79 15.40 -36.45 10.99
CA GLN A 79 16.09 -37.16 9.90
C GLN A 79 15.28 -37.27 8.59
N PRO A 80 15.96 -37.53 7.44
CA PRO A 80 15.32 -37.84 6.16
C PRO A 80 15.00 -39.33 6.02
N VAL A 81 13.99 -39.65 5.20
CA VAL A 81 13.84 -41.00 4.60
C VAL A 81 13.74 -40.86 3.08
N ALA A 82 14.64 -41.53 2.37
CA ALA A 82 14.61 -41.63 0.91
C ALA A 82 14.06 -43.00 0.50
N SER A 83 13.13 -43.01 -0.45
CA SER A 83 12.62 -44.24 -1.07
C SER A 83 12.40 -44.02 -2.57
N THR A 84 13.44 -44.23 -3.36
CA THR A 84 13.32 -44.49 -4.81
C THR A 84 12.70 -45.88 -5.00
N PRO A 85 11.83 -46.07 -5.99
CA PRO A 85 12.25 -46.99 -7.06
C PRO A 85 11.83 -46.56 -8.49
N ALA A 86 12.59 -47.06 -9.46
CA ALA A 86 12.37 -47.04 -10.91
C ALA A 86 12.96 -48.35 -11.48
N PRO A 87 12.71 -48.81 -12.74
CA PRO A 87 11.92 -48.21 -13.83
C PRO A 87 10.43 -48.66 -13.78
N ALA A 88 9.68 -49.17 -14.78
CA ALA A 88 9.93 -49.85 -16.07
C ALA A 88 9.09 -49.23 -17.23
N PRO A 89 9.40 -49.51 -18.52
CA PRO A 89 8.87 -48.71 -19.64
C PRO A 89 7.71 -49.36 -20.42
N THR A 90 6.85 -48.51 -21.00
CA THR A 90 6.06 -48.81 -22.21
C THR A 90 6.23 -47.65 -23.18
N ALA A 91 6.59 -47.93 -24.44
CA ALA A 91 6.84 -46.93 -25.47
C ALA A 91 5.74 -46.94 -26.54
N ALA A 92 5.22 -45.77 -26.89
CA ALA A 92 4.51 -45.49 -28.14
C ALA A 92 4.64 -43.99 -28.44
N ALA A 93 4.85 -43.65 -29.72
CA ALA A 93 5.04 -42.29 -30.24
C ALA A 93 4.46 -42.24 -31.68
N PRO A 94 4.54 -41.12 -32.42
CA PRO A 94 4.68 -39.71 -32.07
C PRO A 94 3.39 -38.93 -32.46
N PRO A 95 3.40 -37.58 -32.65
CA PRO A 95 3.85 -37.05 -33.95
C PRO A 95 4.82 -35.86 -33.84
N SER A 96 5.50 -35.57 -34.95
CA SER A 96 6.56 -34.57 -35.05
C SER A 96 6.04 -33.16 -35.34
N THR A 97 6.68 -32.14 -34.75
CA THR A 97 6.86 -30.84 -35.41
C THR A 97 8.28 -30.32 -35.13
N THR A 98 8.99 -29.89 -36.16
CA THR A 98 10.35 -29.32 -36.04
C THR A 98 10.43 -28.01 -36.82
N ALA A 99 10.44 -26.91 -36.07
CA ALA A 99 10.89 -25.57 -36.43
C ALA A 99 11.19 -24.91 -35.07
N GLU A 100 12.44 -24.69 -34.68
CA GLU A 100 13.40 -23.69 -35.18
C GLU A 100 13.10 -22.28 -34.63
N ALA A 101 14.17 -21.51 -34.36
CA ALA A 101 14.18 -20.63 -33.19
C ALA A 101 13.90 -19.14 -33.50
N GLU A 102 12.83 -18.62 -32.89
CA GLU A 102 12.76 -17.22 -32.44
C GLU A 102 12.42 -17.19 -30.93
N PRO A 103 12.84 -16.15 -30.19
CA PRO A 103 12.47 -15.98 -28.80
C PRO A 103 11.01 -15.56 -28.69
N ALA A 104 10.09 -16.53 -28.75
CA ALA A 104 8.67 -16.33 -28.52
C ALA A 104 8.47 -15.53 -27.23
N GLN A 105 7.98 -14.29 -27.35
CA GLN A 105 7.66 -13.50 -26.17
C GLN A 105 6.54 -14.20 -25.40
N PRO A 106 6.56 -14.22 -24.05
CA PRO A 106 5.47 -14.80 -23.28
C PRO A 106 4.14 -14.18 -23.73
N SER A 107 3.12 -15.02 -23.86
CA SER A 107 1.76 -14.60 -24.18
C SER A 107 1.24 -13.63 -23.13
N GLU A 108 0.22 -12.83 -23.45
CA GLU A 108 -0.30 -11.85 -22.49
C GLU A 108 -0.77 -12.48 -21.18
N ASP A 109 -1.33 -13.69 -21.24
CA ASP A 109 -1.77 -14.41 -20.05
C ASP A 109 -0.61 -15.00 -19.24
N GLU A 110 0.48 -15.43 -19.88
CA GLU A 110 1.72 -15.78 -19.15
C GLU A 110 2.35 -14.55 -18.48
N ARG A 111 2.33 -13.37 -19.12
CA ARG A 111 2.79 -12.11 -18.49
C ARG A 111 1.93 -11.77 -17.27
N ARG A 112 0.60 -11.85 -17.39
CA ARG A 112 -0.34 -11.64 -16.27
C ARG A 112 -0.06 -12.60 -15.11
N GLN A 113 0.12 -13.90 -15.39
CA GLN A 113 0.45 -14.91 -14.38
C GLN A 113 1.80 -14.66 -13.70
N GLN A 114 2.84 -14.32 -14.47
CA GLN A 114 4.16 -13.95 -13.93
C GLN A 114 4.09 -12.71 -13.04
N LEU A 115 3.30 -11.69 -13.43
CA LEU A 115 3.11 -10.47 -12.65
C LEU A 115 2.37 -10.74 -11.33
N ILE A 116 1.32 -11.57 -11.35
CA ILE A 116 0.59 -12.00 -10.15
C ILE A 116 1.55 -12.73 -9.21
N ALA A 117 2.32 -13.70 -9.71
CA ALA A 117 3.30 -14.43 -8.92
C ALA A 117 4.40 -13.52 -8.31
N GLU A 118 4.86 -12.48 -9.02
CA GLU A 118 5.79 -11.52 -8.42
C GLU A 118 5.11 -10.62 -7.37
N LEU A 119 3.87 -10.17 -7.60
CA LEU A 119 3.12 -9.36 -6.64
C LEU A 119 2.82 -10.15 -5.35
N GLU A 120 2.49 -11.44 -5.44
CA GLU A 120 2.36 -12.34 -4.30
C GLU A 120 3.70 -12.54 -3.56
N LYS A 121 4.78 -12.82 -4.30
CA LYS A 121 6.15 -12.91 -3.76
C LYS A 121 6.59 -11.61 -3.08
N ARG A 122 6.13 -10.46 -3.58
CA ARG A 122 6.34 -9.13 -2.99
C ARG A 122 5.47 -8.91 -1.76
N LYS A 123 4.22 -9.37 -1.73
CA LYS A 123 3.35 -9.38 -0.54
C LYS A 123 3.96 -10.23 0.58
N ALA A 124 4.43 -11.43 0.26
CA ALA A 124 5.12 -12.31 1.21
C ALA A 124 6.44 -11.70 1.72
N ARG A 125 7.21 -11.02 0.85
CA ARG A 125 8.40 -10.26 1.27
C ARG A 125 8.02 -9.09 2.18
N ALA A 126 7.01 -8.30 1.83
CA ALA A 126 6.56 -7.17 2.64
C ALA A 126 6.13 -7.64 4.04
N ALA A 127 5.36 -8.73 4.14
CA ALA A 127 5.01 -9.36 5.41
C ALA A 127 6.26 -9.76 6.23
N LYS A 128 7.22 -10.46 5.59
CA LYS A 128 8.46 -10.92 6.25
C LYS A 128 9.36 -9.77 6.73
N PHE A 129 9.28 -8.59 6.12
CA PHE A 129 10.06 -7.41 6.47
C PHE A 129 9.25 -6.30 7.16
N GLY A 130 8.01 -6.59 7.61
CA GLY A 130 7.16 -5.64 8.33
C GLY A 130 6.70 -4.42 7.51
N GLN A 131 6.79 -4.47 6.17
CA GLN A 131 6.34 -3.38 5.30
C GLN A 131 4.81 -3.44 5.07
N PRO A 132 4.14 -2.28 4.91
CA PRO A 132 2.69 -2.22 4.73
C PRO A 132 2.24 -2.94 3.45
N LEU A 133 1.38 -3.96 3.62
CA LEU A 133 0.94 -4.85 2.53
C LEU A 133 0.09 -4.16 1.46
N GLY A 134 -0.60 -3.08 1.83
CA GLY A 134 -1.64 -2.44 1.02
C GLY A 134 -1.20 -1.90 -0.35
N GLU A 135 0.09 -1.69 -0.60
CA GLU A 135 0.57 -1.36 -1.95
C GLU A 135 0.68 -2.59 -2.87
N ALA A 136 1.10 -3.74 -2.33
CA ALA A 136 1.17 -4.98 -3.09
C ALA A 136 -0.25 -5.53 -3.34
N GLU A 137 -1.12 -5.45 -2.32
CA GLU A 137 -2.52 -5.89 -2.40
C GLU A 137 -3.32 -5.10 -3.43
N ARG A 138 -3.26 -3.76 -3.41
CA ARG A 138 -3.94 -2.92 -4.42
C ARG A 138 -3.48 -3.16 -5.85
N LYS A 139 -2.20 -3.54 -6.06
CA LYS A 139 -1.67 -3.87 -7.39
C LYS A 139 -2.14 -5.25 -7.86
N LEU A 140 -2.18 -6.23 -6.96
CA LEU A 140 -2.71 -7.56 -7.23
C LEU A 140 -4.22 -7.50 -7.52
N GLU A 141 -4.99 -6.74 -6.73
CA GLU A 141 -6.41 -6.46 -6.98
C GLU A 141 -6.64 -5.74 -8.32
N ARG A 142 -5.81 -4.74 -8.66
CA ARG A 142 -5.87 -4.05 -9.97
C ARG A 142 -5.62 -5.03 -11.11
N ALA A 143 -4.55 -5.83 -11.03
CA ALA A 143 -4.18 -6.80 -12.06
C ALA A 143 -5.28 -7.83 -12.32
N ILE A 144 -5.92 -8.33 -11.26
CA ILE A 144 -7.06 -9.25 -11.36
C ILE A 144 -8.31 -8.56 -11.94
N LYS A 145 -8.61 -7.33 -11.51
CA LYS A 145 -9.91 -6.67 -11.81
C LYS A 145 -9.96 -5.91 -13.13
N PHE A 146 -8.85 -5.33 -13.56
CA PHE A 146 -8.76 -4.47 -14.75
C PHE A 146 -7.70 -4.94 -15.75
N GLY A 147 -6.96 -6.01 -15.44
CA GLY A 147 -5.84 -6.46 -16.26
C GLY A 147 -4.62 -5.55 -16.12
N LEU A 148 -3.91 -5.41 -17.23
CA LEU A 148 -2.49 -5.09 -17.25
C LEU A 148 -2.27 -3.59 -17.51
N ASP A 149 -1.78 -2.86 -16.51
CA ASP A 149 -1.36 -1.45 -16.65
C ASP A 149 0.14 -1.43 -17.03
N PRO A 150 0.52 -0.91 -18.21
CA PRO A 150 1.91 -0.96 -18.69
C PRO A 150 2.87 -0.18 -17.79
N ALA A 151 2.37 0.75 -16.98
CA ALA A 151 3.18 1.42 -15.96
C ALA A 151 3.53 0.49 -14.79
N ASP A 152 2.64 -0.43 -14.40
CA ASP A 152 2.91 -1.42 -13.34
C ASP A 152 3.81 -2.54 -13.86
N GLU A 153 3.62 -3.05 -15.08
CA GLU A 153 4.56 -3.99 -15.71
C GLU A 153 6.00 -3.46 -15.70
N ALA A 154 6.20 -2.24 -16.20
CA ALA A 154 7.53 -1.63 -16.29
C ALA A 154 8.18 -1.40 -14.91
N ASN A 155 7.41 -1.25 -13.84
CA ASN A 155 7.92 -1.12 -12.47
C ASN A 155 8.23 -2.47 -11.80
N VAL A 156 7.53 -3.54 -12.19
CA VAL A 156 7.76 -4.90 -11.68
C VAL A 156 8.96 -5.54 -12.41
N ALA A 157 8.94 -5.58 -13.75
CA ALA A 157 10.03 -6.14 -14.57
C ALA A 157 11.39 -5.48 -14.29
N LYS A 158 11.40 -4.17 -14.02
CA LYS A 158 12.61 -3.41 -13.64
C LYS A 158 13.17 -3.75 -12.25
N LEU A 159 12.37 -4.40 -11.39
CA LEU A 159 12.80 -4.90 -10.07
C LEU A 159 13.23 -6.37 -10.09
N GLY A 160 12.73 -7.16 -11.05
CA GLY A 160 13.30 -8.46 -11.40
C GLY A 160 14.66 -8.36 -12.10
N GLN A 161 14.95 -7.22 -12.74
CA GLN A 161 16.22 -6.96 -13.42
C GLN A 161 17.40 -6.85 -12.42
N ALA A 162 18.51 -7.54 -12.70
CA ALA A 162 19.68 -7.57 -11.83
C ALA A 162 20.27 -6.16 -11.62
N LEU A 163 20.62 -5.83 -10.36
CA LEU A 163 21.21 -4.55 -9.96
C LEU A 163 22.57 -4.32 -10.64
N GLY A 164 22.55 -3.65 -11.79
CA GLY A 164 23.71 -3.38 -12.64
C GLY A 164 23.42 -3.54 -14.13
N ALA A 165 22.42 -4.34 -14.50
CA ALA A 165 21.97 -4.53 -15.88
C ALA A 165 21.20 -3.29 -16.38
N LYS A 166 21.94 -2.29 -16.88
CA LYS A 166 21.35 -1.15 -17.60
C LYS A 166 20.62 -1.68 -18.84
N PRO A 167 19.35 -1.31 -19.10
CA PRO A 167 18.67 -1.71 -20.32
C PRO A 167 19.40 -1.15 -21.54
N SER A 168 19.81 -2.03 -22.44
CA SER A 168 20.54 -1.69 -23.67
C SER A 168 19.61 -0.97 -24.63
N LYS A 169 19.59 0.37 -24.54
CA LYS A 169 18.90 1.24 -25.50
C LYS A 169 19.42 0.92 -26.91
N PRO A 170 18.56 0.61 -27.90
CA PRO A 170 19.02 0.15 -29.21
C PRO A 170 19.91 1.21 -29.88
N ALA A 171 21.01 0.75 -30.48
CA ALA A 171 22.06 1.61 -31.00
C ALA A 171 21.56 2.39 -32.23
N LYS A 172 21.22 3.67 -32.04
CA LYS A 172 21.05 4.60 -33.16
C LYS A 172 22.43 4.95 -33.69
N THR A 173 22.73 4.54 -34.91
CA THR A 173 24.03 4.75 -35.55
C THR A 173 24.37 6.24 -35.67
N ALA A 174 25.60 6.58 -35.31
CA ALA A 174 26.20 7.90 -35.52
C ALA A 174 27.66 7.68 -35.98
N PRO A 175 28.12 8.38 -37.04
CA PRO A 175 29.50 8.28 -37.50
C PRO A 175 30.47 8.93 -36.50
N ALA A 176 31.74 8.53 -36.56
CA ALA A 176 32.77 8.98 -35.64
C ALA A 176 33.20 10.44 -35.88
N GLY A 177 33.62 11.14 -34.82
CA GLY A 177 34.41 12.37 -34.96
C GLY A 177 34.13 13.48 -33.94
N THR A 178 34.59 13.33 -32.69
CA THR A 178 35.39 14.34 -31.94
C THR A 178 35.59 13.89 -30.49
N ALA A 179 36.68 14.34 -29.86
CA ALA A 179 36.99 14.05 -28.46
C ALA A 179 37.14 15.36 -27.65
N ALA A 180 36.99 15.23 -26.33
CA ALA A 180 37.17 16.26 -25.30
C ALA A 180 36.10 17.37 -25.19
N ALA A 181 36.02 17.93 -23.98
CA ALA A 181 35.31 19.15 -23.57
C ALA A 181 33.77 19.23 -23.79
N LYS A 182 33.01 18.75 -22.79
CA LYS A 182 32.09 19.62 -22.04
C LYS A 182 31.64 19.01 -20.70
N ARG A 183 31.70 19.81 -19.65
CA ARG A 183 30.97 19.62 -18.38
C ARG A 183 29.63 20.37 -18.48
N ASP A 184 28.66 19.99 -17.65
CA ASP A 184 27.47 20.80 -17.29
C ASP A 184 26.72 21.53 -18.41
N ALA A 185 26.21 20.77 -19.40
CA ALA A 185 25.20 21.25 -20.32
C ALA A 185 23.78 20.93 -19.80
N LYS A 186 23.19 21.84 -19.01
CA LYS A 186 21.72 21.87 -18.87
C LYS A 186 21.13 22.19 -20.25
N PRO A 187 20.10 21.47 -20.74
CA PRO A 187 19.41 21.88 -21.96
C PRO A 187 18.71 23.21 -21.68
N THR A 188 19.09 24.24 -22.44
CA THR A 188 18.36 25.51 -22.46
C THR A 188 17.06 25.29 -23.24
N GLU A 189 15.96 24.99 -22.53
CA GLU A 189 14.61 25.01 -23.13
C GLU A 189 14.41 26.35 -23.86
N THR A 190 14.01 26.30 -25.13
CA THR A 190 13.64 27.51 -25.87
C THR A 190 12.37 28.11 -25.25
N ASP A 191 12.14 29.41 -25.44
CA ASP A 191 10.99 30.06 -24.81
C ASP A 191 9.64 29.52 -25.32
N GLU A 192 9.60 29.00 -26.56
CA GLU A 192 8.48 28.21 -27.10
C GLU A 192 8.22 26.92 -26.30
N GLN A 193 9.27 26.20 -25.90
CA GLN A 193 9.14 24.99 -25.06
C GLN A 193 8.61 25.33 -23.66
N LYS A 194 9.03 26.46 -23.10
CA LYS A 194 8.50 26.97 -21.82
C LYS A 194 7.03 27.35 -21.94
N GLN A 195 6.64 28.02 -23.03
CA GLN A 195 5.24 28.37 -23.31
C GLN A 195 4.36 27.14 -23.51
N ALA A 196 4.81 26.14 -24.30
CA ALA A 196 4.09 24.88 -24.47
C ALA A 196 3.87 24.15 -23.13
N ARG A 197 4.90 24.12 -22.28
CA ARG A 197 4.86 23.51 -20.94
C ARG A 197 3.96 24.27 -19.95
N LEU A 198 3.88 25.60 -20.07
CA LEU A 198 2.91 26.41 -19.32
C LEU A 198 1.47 26.11 -19.76
N ALA A 199 1.20 26.07 -21.07
CA ALA A 199 -0.11 25.72 -21.62
C ALA A 199 -0.54 24.29 -21.25
N GLU A 200 0.38 23.33 -21.23
CA GLU A 200 0.12 21.96 -20.76
C GLU A 200 -0.26 21.94 -19.27
N LEU A 201 0.47 22.66 -18.41
CA LEU A 201 0.16 22.79 -16.98
C LEU A 201 -1.18 23.50 -16.73
N GLU A 202 -1.58 24.44 -17.57
CA GLU A 202 -2.89 25.09 -17.49
C GLU A 202 -4.02 24.15 -17.93
N ALA A 203 -3.82 23.41 -19.03
CA ALA A 203 -4.74 22.36 -19.45
C ALA A 203 -4.85 21.23 -18.42
N GLU A 204 -3.77 20.88 -17.71
CA GLU A 204 -3.81 19.91 -16.60
C GLU A 204 -4.54 20.48 -15.38
N LYS A 205 -4.28 21.73 -14.98
CA LYS A 205 -5.04 22.40 -13.90
C LYS A 205 -6.54 22.45 -14.20
N GLU A 206 -6.93 22.73 -15.44
CA GLU A 206 -8.34 22.76 -15.83
C GLU A 206 -8.98 21.36 -15.82
N LYS A 207 -8.27 20.33 -16.30
CA LYS A 207 -8.68 18.91 -16.17
C LYS A 207 -8.77 18.47 -14.70
N ALA A 208 -7.83 18.89 -13.85
CA ALA A 208 -7.82 18.61 -12.43
C ALA A 208 -8.98 19.29 -11.70
N ARG A 209 -9.30 20.55 -12.04
CA ARG A 209 -10.49 21.25 -11.56
C ARG A 209 -11.78 20.55 -11.97
N LYS A 210 -11.95 20.24 -13.26
CA LYS A 210 -13.11 19.49 -13.78
C LYS A 210 -13.25 18.09 -13.14
N ARG A 211 -12.13 17.43 -12.81
CA ARG A 211 -12.13 16.18 -12.02
C ARG A 211 -12.59 16.44 -10.59
N ALA A 212 -12.05 17.44 -9.90
CA ALA A 212 -12.40 17.73 -8.51
C ALA A 212 -13.88 18.11 -8.35
N GLU A 213 -14.39 18.96 -9.26
CA GLU A 213 -15.83 19.30 -9.37
C GLU A 213 -16.69 18.04 -9.58
N ARG A 214 -16.30 17.11 -10.47
CA ARG A 214 -17.02 15.83 -10.68
C ARG A 214 -16.95 14.86 -9.50
N PHE A 215 -15.91 14.94 -8.66
CA PHE A 215 -15.72 14.06 -7.51
C PHE A 215 -16.17 14.69 -6.17
N GLY A 216 -16.77 15.89 -6.19
CA GLY A 216 -17.18 16.61 -4.98
C GLY A 216 -16.00 17.06 -4.08
N ILE A 217 -14.77 16.91 -4.56
CA ILE A 217 -13.57 17.38 -3.87
C ILE A 217 -13.53 18.88 -4.09
N ALA A 218 -13.88 19.65 -3.08
CA ALA A 218 -13.86 21.10 -3.17
C ALA A 218 -12.43 21.59 -3.41
N VAL A 219 -12.11 22.01 -4.64
CA VAL A 219 -10.98 22.90 -4.94
C VAL A 219 -11.33 24.31 -4.46
N LYS A 220 -11.48 24.42 -3.15
CA LYS A 220 -11.16 25.64 -2.43
C LYS A 220 -9.66 25.80 -2.55
N GLY A 221 -9.24 26.79 -3.35
CA GLY A 221 -7.95 27.43 -3.08
C GLY A 221 -7.91 27.89 -1.62
N GLU A 222 -6.71 27.90 -1.03
CA GLU A 222 -6.46 28.13 0.40
C GLU A 222 -7.50 29.09 1.02
N THR A 223 -8.36 28.58 1.91
CA THR A 223 -9.30 29.48 2.58
C THR A 223 -8.51 30.50 3.39
N ALA A 224 -9.00 31.74 3.47
CA ALA A 224 -8.29 32.80 4.17
C ALA A 224 -7.93 32.41 5.61
N GLU A 225 -8.77 31.60 6.26
CA GLU A 225 -8.53 31.04 7.59
C GLU A 225 -7.38 30.00 7.61
N GLU A 226 -7.23 29.17 6.59
CA GLU A 226 -6.14 28.19 6.51
C GLU A 226 -4.81 28.86 6.15
N ALA A 227 -4.84 29.88 5.28
CA ALA A 227 -3.71 30.77 5.02
C ALA A 227 -3.30 31.56 6.29
N GLU A 228 -4.25 32.07 7.08
CA GLU A 228 -3.96 32.68 8.38
C GLU A 228 -3.40 31.66 9.38
N ARG A 229 -3.99 30.46 9.51
CA ARG A 229 -3.46 29.39 10.40
C ARG A 229 -2.04 28.99 10.02
N LYS A 230 -1.72 28.95 8.72
CA LYS A 230 -0.38 28.69 8.17
C LYS A 230 0.59 29.84 8.53
N ARG A 231 0.24 31.10 8.22
CA ARG A 231 1.02 32.29 8.59
C ARG A 231 1.21 32.47 10.10
N LYS A 232 0.21 32.10 10.91
CA LYS A 232 0.22 32.17 12.38
C LYS A 232 0.97 30.99 13.02
N ARG A 233 1.11 29.85 12.32
CA ARG A 233 2.08 28.80 12.65
C ARG A 233 3.49 29.25 12.28
N GLU A 234 3.68 29.86 11.13
CA GLU A 234 4.98 30.34 10.63
C GLU A 234 5.56 31.45 11.52
N ASN A 235 4.78 32.45 11.92
CA ASN A 235 5.17 33.43 12.94
C ASN A 235 5.43 32.84 14.34
N ARG A 236 5.00 31.60 14.61
CA ARG A 236 5.12 30.94 15.94
C ARG A 236 6.20 29.84 15.99
N PHE A 237 6.66 29.35 14.84
CA PHE A 237 7.64 28.25 14.74
C PHE A 237 8.72 28.46 13.67
N GLY A 238 8.55 29.39 12.72
CA GLY A 238 9.51 29.66 11.64
C GLY A 238 10.58 30.69 11.96
N ALA A 239 10.32 31.62 12.89
CA ALA A 239 11.23 32.72 13.24
C ALA A 239 12.51 32.32 14.00
N GLY A 240 12.75 31.02 14.23
CA GLY A 240 13.75 30.52 15.19
C GLY A 240 14.97 29.80 14.61
N ASN A 241 15.21 29.83 13.28
CA ASN A 241 16.26 28.99 12.68
C ASN A 241 16.87 29.58 11.39
N GLY A 242 17.30 30.85 11.44
CA GLY A 242 17.85 31.62 10.30
C GLY A 242 19.23 32.23 10.56
N ASP A 243 19.27 33.43 11.17
CA ASP A 243 20.34 34.41 10.91
C ASP A 243 21.30 34.77 12.07
N GLU A 244 21.18 34.19 13.26
CA GLU A 244 22.04 34.55 14.42
C GLU A 244 23.42 33.82 14.46
N LYS A 245 24.09 33.67 13.31
CA LYS A 245 25.48 33.19 13.24
C LYS A 245 26.38 33.97 12.27
N LYS A 246 26.34 35.31 12.33
CA LYS A 246 27.31 36.16 11.61
C LYS A 246 27.63 37.53 12.22
N VAL A 247 27.82 37.61 13.54
CA VAL A 247 28.58 38.72 14.14
C VAL A 247 30.04 38.27 14.31
N LYS A 248 30.92 38.72 13.39
CA LYS A 248 32.38 38.64 13.55
C LYS A 248 33.08 39.85 12.91
N THR A 249 33.19 40.90 13.71
CA THR A 249 34.18 41.98 13.70
C THR A 249 34.18 42.54 15.12
#